data_AF-A0A1G2QVG5-F1
#
_entry.id   AF-A0A1G2QVG5-F1
#
_cell.length_a   1.000
_cell.length_b   1.000
_cell.length_c   1.000
_cell.angle_alpha   90.00
_cell.angle_beta   90.00
_cell.angle_gamma   90.00
#
_symmetry.space_group_name_H-M   'P 1'
#
loop_
_entity.id
_entity.type
_entity.pdbx_description
1 polymer ?
#
loop_
_entity_poly.entity_id
_entity_poly.type
_entity_poly.pdbx_seq_one_letter_code
_entity_poly.pdbx_strand_id
1 'polypeptide(L)'
;MAIFWVADAIFTAFLYLVIGFWIVRTAKSALFYLYLWQLKEYHIGRFLDHFRTAQGKNLLINKLFVVKVFLFLFFLFPMWAATADFQLAYFGVVFFILSVVVPLFTLTVLYGLEAVRFRSSRKPVFTEKTILLFVLILFGEFLAILLVHRLSAFVVTFHWGFVASTFVYPIGLLVVDLLMPLFVSAVVLALQPFAVLARNRIIRQAREKRKKFKNLKVVGITGSYGKTSTKEFLAYILGQKFQVLKTPEHMNSEMGIAQTILRSLTDEHDIFVCEMGAYNKGGIKLLADIVKPDIGIVTGVNEQHLATFGSMENLLSAEGGGELAEALPKEGVLFVNQNAISRLADKIHYNAKCKVSTPQIPQTKVAKDYISFEVEGVSFRVPVYGGHNVQNLLLAIAAAKELGMSIEEIAKVAESMPLELSAMKVKKIESGATV
;
A
#
# COMPACT_ATOMS: atom_id res chain seq x y z
N MET A 1 56.32 -14.97 20.24
CA MET A 1 55.31 -14.02 20.78
C MET A 1 54.94 -12.92 19.79
N ALA A 2 55.87 -12.14 19.21
CA ALA A 2 55.52 -11.04 18.28
C ALA A 2 54.68 -11.47 17.06
N ILE A 3 54.96 -12.64 16.46
CA ILE A 3 54.19 -13.20 15.34
C ILE A 3 52.72 -13.50 15.74
N PHE A 4 52.49 -13.94 16.98
CA PHE A 4 51.14 -14.20 17.49
C PHE A 4 50.33 -12.90 17.62
N TRP A 5 50.94 -11.83 18.16
CA TRP A 5 50.29 -10.52 18.29
C TRP A 5 49.94 -9.90 16.93
N VAL A 6 50.84 -10.03 15.94
CA VAL A 6 50.58 -9.54 14.58
C VAL A 6 49.45 -10.35 13.91
N ALA A 7 49.47 -11.68 14.05
CA ALA A 7 48.41 -12.54 13.51
C ALA A 7 47.04 -12.26 14.15
N ASP A 8 46.99 -12.05 15.46
CA ASP A 8 45.78 -11.73 16.21
C ASP A 8 45.21 -10.36 15.82
N ALA A 9 46.07 -9.35 15.65
CA ALA A 9 45.67 -8.02 15.19
C ALA A 9 45.10 -8.04 13.75
N ILE A 10 45.75 -8.78 12.84
CA ILE A 10 45.27 -8.95 11.45
C ILE A 10 43.93 -9.68 11.43
N PHE A 11 43.78 -10.75 12.21
CA PHE A 11 42.54 -11.52 12.32
C PHE A 11 41.39 -10.66 12.88
N THR A 12 41.65 -9.90 13.92
CA THR A 12 40.68 -8.99 14.55
C THR A 12 40.23 -7.90 13.57
N ALA A 13 41.17 -7.26 12.86
CA ALA A 13 40.86 -6.27 11.84
C ALA A 13 40.02 -6.87 10.69
N PHE A 14 40.35 -8.08 10.25
CA PHE A 14 39.58 -8.81 9.25
C PHE A 14 38.16 -9.12 9.73
N LEU A 15 37.99 -9.55 10.98
CA LEU A 15 36.68 -9.84 11.57
C LEU A 15 35.80 -8.57 11.61
N TYR A 16 36.35 -7.42 12.01
CA TYR A 16 35.62 -6.16 12.00
C TYR A 16 35.20 -5.74 10.58
N LEU A 17 36.06 -5.94 9.58
CA LEU A 17 35.74 -5.67 8.19
C LEU A 17 34.60 -6.56 7.69
N VAL A 18 34.64 -7.86 8.03
CA VAL A 18 33.58 -8.81 7.71
C VAL A 18 32.26 -8.44 8.40
N ILE A 19 32.28 -8.05 9.67
CA ILE A 19 31.11 -7.57 10.40
C ILE A 19 30.56 -6.30 9.76
N GLY A 20 31.42 -5.35 9.36
CA GLY A 20 31.01 -4.13 8.67
C GLY A 20 30.25 -4.43 7.37
N PHE A 21 30.77 -5.33 6.54
CA PHE A 21 30.05 -5.74 5.33
C PHE A 21 28.77 -6.52 5.62
N TRP A 22 28.77 -7.35 6.67
CA TRP A 22 27.57 -8.05 7.12
C TRP A 22 26.48 -7.07 7.52
N ILE A 23 26.78 -6.03 8.33
CA ILE A 23 25.82 -4.98 8.71
C ILE A 23 25.22 -4.32 7.47
N VAL A 24 26.04 -3.95 6.49
CA VAL A 24 25.57 -3.34 5.23
C VAL A 24 24.64 -4.28 4.46
N ARG A 25 24.98 -5.57 4.39
CA ARG A 25 24.18 -6.62 3.75
C ARG A 25 22.83 -6.81 4.46
N THR A 26 22.84 -6.84 5.79
CA THR A 26 21.67 -7.06 6.64
C THR A 26 20.71 -5.88 6.57
N ALA A 27 21.22 -4.65 6.68
CA ALA A 27 20.43 -3.43 6.48
C ALA A 27 19.74 -3.40 5.11
N LYS A 28 20.44 -3.83 4.05
CA LYS A 28 19.86 -3.98 2.70
C LYS A 28 18.74 -5.04 2.65
N SER A 29 18.94 -6.16 3.35
CA SER A 29 17.93 -7.22 3.49
C SER A 29 16.68 -6.70 4.22
N ALA A 30 16.86 -5.98 5.33
CA ALA A 30 15.79 -5.34 6.07
C ALA A 30 14.99 -4.36 5.19
N LEU A 31 15.67 -3.49 4.44
CA LEU A 31 15.02 -2.59 3.47
C LEU A 31 14.19 -3.36 2.43
N PHE A 32 14.70 -4.46 1.90
CA PHE A 32 13.98 -5.26 0.92
C PHE A 32 12.72 -5.92 1.49
N TYR A 33 12.79 -6.51 2.69
CA TYR A 33 11.59 -7.09 3.32
C TYR A 33 10.59 -6.01 3.74
N LEU A 34 11.07 -4.84 4.16
CA LEU A 34 10.22 -3.69 4.43
C LEU A 34 9.54 -3.16 3.15
N TYR A 35 10.26 -3.13 2.02
CA TYR A 35 9.68 -2.87 0.70
C TYR A 35 8.58 -3.87 0.36
N LEU A 36 8.81 -5.16 0.62
CA LEU A 36 7.80 -6.19 0.34
C LEU A 36 6.55 -6.01 1.19
N TRP A 37 6.70 -5.68 2.48
CA TRP A 37 5.57 -5.33 3.35
C TRP A 37 4.84 -4.07 2.87
N GLN A 38 5.56 -3.04 2.46
CA GLN A 38 4.96 -1.79 1.93
C GLN A 38 4.22 -2.04 0.61
N LEU A 39 4.77 -2.86 -0.29
CA LEU A 39 4.13 -3.26 -1.54
C LEU A 39 2.80 -4.00 -1.29
N LYS A 40 2.68 -4.69 -0.15
CA LYS A 40 1.47 -5.38 0.29
C LYS A 40 0.63 -4.55 1.26
N GLU A 41 0.86 -3.24 1.31
CA GLU A 41 0.12 -2.28 2.14
C GLU A 41 0.09 -2.65 3.62
N TYR A 42 1.13 -3.33 4.11
CA TYR A 42 1.22 -3.84 5.48
C TYR A 42 0.09 -4.83 5.86
N HIS A 43 -0.56 -5.45 4.88
CA HIS A 43 -1.64 -6.40 5.10
C HIS A 43 -1.12 -7.84 5.18
N ILE A 44 -1.33 -8.50 6.33
CA ILE A 44 -0.81 -9.84 6.59
C ILE A 44 -1.28 -10.88 5.56
N GLY A 45 -2.57 -10.88 5.20
CA GLY A 45 -3.12 -11.79 4.18
C GLY A 45 -2.41 -11.66 2.82
N ARG A 46 -2.36 -10.44 2.25
CA ARG A 46 -1.64 -10.16 0.98
C ARG A 46 -0.15 -10.48 1.05
N PHE A 47 0.49 -10.31 2.21
CA PHE A 47 1.88 -10.69 2.42
C PHE A 47 2.06 -12.21 2.37
N LEU A 48 1.22 -12.98 3.06
CA LEU A 48 1.25 -14.45 3.04
C LEU A 48 0.92 -15.01 1.65
N ASP A 49 -0.06 -14.43 0.94
CA ASP A 49 -0.41 -14.85 -0.42
C ASP A 49 0.72 -14.66 -1.42
N HIS A 50 1.61 -13.68 -1.20
CA HIS A 50 2.81 -13.51 -2.02
C HIS A 50 3.67 -14.78 -2.02
N PHE A 51 3.83 -15.42 -0.86
CA PHE A 51 4.64 -16.64 -0.70
C PHE A 51 3.96 -17.90 -1.25
N ARG A 52 2.67 -17.82 -1.63
CA ARG A 52 1.99 -18.88 -2.40
C ARG A 52 2.37 -18.85 -3.87
N THR A 53 2.80 -17.71 -4.40
CA THR A 53 3.23 -17.54 -5.80
C THR A 53 4.61 -18.14 -6.06
N ALA A 54 4.91 -18.49 -7.32
CA ALA A 54 6.24 -18.98 -7.71
C ALA A 54 7.37 -17.99 -7.38
N GLN A 55 7.12 -16.69 -7.54
CA GLN A 55 8.07 -15.63 -7.18
C GLN A 55 8.36 -15.60 -5.68
N GLY A 56 7.34 -15.71 -4.83
CA GLY A 56 7.50 -15.73 -3.38
C GLY A 56 8.17 -16.99 -2.86
N LYS A 57 7.89 -18.17 -3.45
CA LYS A 57 8.59 -19.42 -3.10
C LYS A 57 10.08 -19.33 -3.43
N ASN A 58 10.44 -18.80 -4.61
CA ASN A 58 11.82 -18.57 -5.00
C ASN A 58 12.53 -17.52 -4.14
N LEU A 59 11.79 -16.65 -3.46
CA LEU A 59 12.36 -15.68 -2.52
C LEU A 59 12.79 -16.34 -1.20
N LEU A 60 12.02 -17.32 -0.71
CA LEU A 60 12.34 -18.08 0.51
C LEU A 60 13.45 -19.10 0.24
N ILE A 61 13.34 -19.89 -0.83
CA ILE A 61 14.28 -20.95 -1.18
C ILE A 61 15.12 -20.52 -2.39
N ASN A 62 16.02 -19.57 -2.17
CA ASN A 62 17.01 -19.19 -3.17
C ASN A 62 18.36 -19.88 -2.93
N LYS A 63 19.27 -19.81 -3.91
CA LYS A 63 20.62 -20.40 -3.80
C LYS A 63 21.37 -19.93 -2.54
N LEU A 64 21.22 -18.66 -2.15
CA LEU A 64 21.84 -18.11 -0.94
C LEU A 64 21.27 -18.71 0.35
N PHE A 65 19.96 -18.93 0.41
CA PHE A 65 19.30 -19.56 1.55
C PHE A 65 19.79 -20.99 1.74
N VAL A 66 19.89 -21.77 0.66
CA VAL A 66 20.43 -23.14 0.70
C VAL A 66 21.88 -23.14 1.20
N VAL A 67 22.71 -22.22 0.71
CA VAL A 67 24.10 -22.06 1.19
C VAL A 67 24.13 -21.72 2.68
N LYS A 68 23.27 -20.81 3.15
CA LYS A 68 23.20 -20.44 4.57
C LYS A 68 22.74 -21.60 5.46
N VAL A 69 21.74 -22.36 5.03
CA VAL A 69 21.26 -23.55 5.79
C VAL A 69 22.35 -24.62 5.82
N PHE A 70 23.02 -24.85 4.70
CA PHE A 70 24.18 -25.75 4.65
C PHE A 70 25.27 -25.28 5.61
N LEU A 71 25.65 -24.00 5.58
CA LEU A 71 26.62 -23.43 6.52
C LEU A 71 26.16 -23.60 7.97
N PHE A 72 24.90 -23.29 8.29
CA PHE A 72 24.35 -23.45 9.63
C PHE A 72 24.44 -24.90 10.13
N LEU A 73 23.98 -25.88 9.35
CA LEU A 73 24.07 -27.30 9.69
C LEU A 73 25.52 -27.75 9.82
N PHE A 74 26.38 -27.25 8.95
CA PHE A 74 27.80 -27.55 8.94
C PHE A 74 28.50 -27.02 10.20
N PHE A 75 28.14 -25.84 10.69
CA PHE A 75 28.67 -25.31 11.96
C PHE A 75 28.18 -26.05 13.21
N LEU A 76 27.01 -26.70 13.14
CA LEU A 76 26.52 -27.54 14.24
C LEU A 76 27.33 -28.83 14.41
N PHE A 77 27.96 -29.34 13.34
CA PHE A 77 28.65 -30.63 13.34
C PHE A 77 29.96 -30.63 14.18
N PRO A 78 30.87 -29.63 14.08
CA PRO A 78 32.05 -29.53 14.94
C PRO A 78 31.74 -29.30 16.42
N MET A 79 30.63 -28.62 16.77
CA MET A 79 30.24 -28.48 18.19
C MET A 79 29.98 -29.83 18.85
N TRP A 80 29.50 -30.81 18.09
CA TRP A 80 29.28 -32.17 18.58
C TRP A 80 30.60 -32.97 18.67
N ALA A 81 31.50 -32.78 17.71
CA ALA A 81 32.79 -33.47 17.64
C ALA A 81 33.87 -32.93 18.60
N ALA A 82 33.73 -31.71 19.12
CA ALA A 82 34.68 -31.07 20.05
C ALA A 82 34.76 -31.73 21.44
N THR A 83 34.15 -32.89 21.63
CA THR A 83 34.25 -33.73 22.83
C THR A 83 35.44 -34.72 22.78
N ALA A 84 36.15 -34.81 21.63
CA ALA A 84 37.31 -35.68 21.46
C ALA A 84 38.62 -34.86 21.26
N ASP A 85 39.64 -35.21 22.06
CA ASP A 85 41.03 -34.74 22.10
C ASP A 85 41.31 -33.25 21.73
N PHE A 86 41.49 -32.43 22.77
CA PHE A 86 41.34 -30.96 22.74
C PHE A 86 42.39 -30.21 21.90
N GLN A 87 43.65 -30.65 21.86
CA GLN A 87 44.74 -29.88 21.22
C GLN A 87 44.82 -30.06 19.71
N LEU A 88 44.67 -31.29 19.20
CA LEU A 88 44.69 -31.54 17.76
C LEU A 88 43.43 -31.00 17.08
N ALA A 89 42.28 -31.11 17.77
CA ALA A 89 41.02 -30.50 17.36
C ALA A 89 41.11 -28.97 17.31
N TYR A 90 41.78 -28.32 18.26
CA TYR A 90 41.96 -26.86 18.29
C TYR A 90 42.67 -26.34 17.03
N PHE A 91 43.85 -26.89 16.69
CA PHE A 91 44.61 -26.43 15.52
C PHE A 91 43.90 -26.76 14.20
N GLY A 92 43.31 -27.95 14.10
CA GLY A 92 42.50 -28.33 12.94
C GLY A 92 41.29 -27.40 12.74
N VAL A 93 40.58 -27.07 13.82
CA VAL A 93 39.41 -26.19 13.79
C VAL A 93 39.80 -24.74 13.47
N VAL A 94 40.84 -24.19 14.08
CA VAL A 94 41.28 -22.81 13.81
C VAL A 94 41.76 -22.68 12.36
N PHE A 95 42.58 -23.62 11.88
CA PHE A 95 43.02 -23.64 10.49
C PHE A 95 41.83 -23.76 9.52
N PHE A 96 40.84 -24.59 9.87
CA PHE A 96 39.64 -24.80 9.08
C PHE A 96 38.70 -23.58 9.07
N ILE A 97 38.53 -22.88 10.19
CA ILE A 97 37.76 -21.62 10.27
C ILE A 97 38.39 -20.56 9.36
N LEU A 98 39.72 -20.43 9.39
CA LEU A 98 40.44 -19.47 8.56
C LEU A 98 40.41 -19.83 7.07
N SER A 99 40.47 -21.12 6.73
CA SER A 99 40.58 -21.58 5.34
C SER A 99 39.24 -21.83 4.63
N VAL A 100 38.15 -22.06 5.37
CA VAL A 100 36.85 -22.46 4.77
C VAL A 100 35.71 -21.55 5.20
N VAL A 101 35.56 -21.31 6.50
CA VAL A 101 34.43 -20.56 7.07
C VAL A 101 34.51 -19.09 6.69
N VAL A 102 35.66 -18.47 6.94
CA VAL A 102 35.91 -17.07 6.62
C VAL A 102 35.73 -16.80 5.12
N PRO A 103 36.30 -17.60 4.19
CA PRO A 103 36.06 -17.41 2.77
C PRO A 103 34.61 -17.62 2.35
N LEU A 104 33.91 -18.65 2.85
CA LEU A 104 32.50 -18.89 2.51
C LEU A 104 31.59 -17.77 3.02
N PHE A 105 31.81 -17.31 4.26
CA PHE A 105 31.07 -16.17 4.79
C PHE A 105 31.36 -14.90 3.99
N THR A 106 32.63 -14.64 3.68
CA THR A 106 33.04 -13.52 2.82
C THR A 106 32.40 -13.62 1.44
N LEU A 107 32.32 -14.80 0.83
CA LEU A 107 31.64 -15.04 -0.44
C LEU A 107 30.14 -14.79 -0.35
N THR A 108 29.47 -15.21 0.74
CA THR A 108 28.04 -14.90 0.93
C THR A 108 27.78 -13.40 1.11
N VAL A 109 28.72 -12.70 1.74
CA VAL A 109 28.69 -11.25 1.90
C VAL A 109 28.91 -10.56 0.55
N LEU A 110 29.97 -10.93 -0.19
CA LEU A 110 30.30 -10.37 -1.50
C LEU A 110 29.21 -10.66 -2.55
N TYR A 111 28.73 -11.90 -2.64
CA TYR A 111 27.61 -12.26 -3.51
C TYR A 111 26.33 -11.54 -3.09
N GLY A 112 26.11 -11.36 -1.79
CA GLY A 112 25.02 -10.53 -1.27
C GLY A 112 25.13 -9.07 -1.68
N LEU A 113 26.35 -8.50 -1.68
CA LEU A 113 26.62 -7.14 -2.14
C LEU A 113 26.47 -7.00 -3.66
N GLU A 114 26.89 -7.99 -4.43
CA GLU A 114 26.82 -8.03 -5.90
C GLU A 114 25.39 -8.25 -6.41
N ALA A 115 24.63 -9.18 -5.81
CA ALA A 115 23.20 -9.35 -6.05
C ALA A 115 22.41 -8.06 -5.79
N VAL A 116 22.93 -7.18 -4.94
CA VAL A 116 22.38 -5.84 -4.66
C VAL A 116 22.94 -4.77 -5.59
N ARG A 117 24.14 -4.94 -6.18
CA ARG A 117 24.72 -4.01 -7.15
C ARG A 117 24.10 -4.15 -8.54
N PHE A 118 23.60 -5.34 -8.90
CA PHE A 118 23.11 -5.67 -10.25
C PHE A 118 21.61 -5.98 -10.38
N ARG A 119 20.81 -5.76 -9.33
CA ARG A 119 19.35 -5.64 -9.46
C ARG A 119 18.94 -4.32 -8.85
N SER A 120 18.07 -3.57 -9.52
CA SER A 120 17.45 -2.37 -8.97
C SER A 120 16.92 -2.70 -7.57
N SER A 121 17.66 -2.26 -6.55
CA SER A 121 17.34 -2.63 -5.17
C SER A 121 15.99 -2.01 -4.89
N ARG A 122 14.93 -2.83 -4.91
CA ARG A 122 13.58 -2.36 -4.63
C ARG A 122 13.57 -1.94 -3.17
N LYS A 123 13.62 -0.63 -2.96
CA LYS A 123 13.62 0.02 -1.65
C LYS A 123 12.22 0.52 -1.36
N PRO A 124 11.82 0.57 -0.08
CA PRO A 124 10.54 1.15 0.26
C PRO A 124 10.59 2.66 0.00
N VAL A 125 9.43 3.25 -0.27
CA VAL A 125 9.26 4.70 -0.21
C VAL A 125 9.47 5.12 1.24
N PHE A 126 10.41 6.03 1.46
CA PHE A 126 10.74 6.54 2.79
C PHE A 126 9.66 7.50 3.28
N THR A 127 8.65 6.93 3.93
CA THR A 127 7.65 7.66 4.72
C THR A 127 8.09 7.69 6.19
N GLU A 128 7.50 8.56 7.01
CA GLU A 128 7.74 8.58 8.47
C GLU A 128 7.57 7.19 9.10
N LYS A 129 6.52 6.45 8.70
CA LYS A 129 6.25 5.07 9.13
C LYS A 129 7.37 4.12 8.70
N THR A 130 7.82 4.21 7.45
CA THR A 130 8.90 3.37 6.91
C THR A 130 10.22 3.63 7.65
N ILE A 131 10.54 4.90 7.92
CA ILE A 131 11.74 5.30 8.65
C ILE A 131 11.69 4.74 10.08
N LEU A 132 10.56 4.91 10.79
CA LEU A 132 10.39 4.36 12.13
C LEU A 132 10.57 2.83 12.16
N LEU A 133 9.93 2.12 11.24
CA LEU A 133 10.07 0.67 11.11
C LEU A 133 11.52 0.26 10.87
N PHE A 134 12.20 0.95 9.94
CA PHE A 134 13.59 0.66 9.62
C PHE A 134 14.52 0.89 10.81
N VAL A 135 14.35 2.00 11.54
CA VAL A 135 15.14 2.28 12.76
C VAL A 135 14.92 1.22 13.83
N LEU A 136 13.67 0.80 14.06
CA LEU A 136 13.36 -0.26 15.03
C LEU A 136 13.95 -1.62 14.63
N ILE A 137 13.96 -1.93 13.33
CA ILE A 137 14.60 -3.13 12.82
C ILE A 137 16.11 -3.08 13.07
N LEU A 138 16.79 -1.99 12.71
CA LEU A 138 18.23 -1.83 12.96
C LEU A 138 18.58 -1.88 14.45
N PHE A 139 17.76 -1.27 15.30
CA PHE A 139 17.94 -1.32 16.74
C PHE A 139 17.79 -2.75 17.29
N GLY A 140 16.78 -3.49 16.81
CA GLY A 140 16.61 -4.89 17.20
C GLY A 140 17.71 -5.80 16.67
N GLU A 141 18.23 -5.56 15.46
CA GLU A 141 19.43 -6.24 14.94
C GLU A 141 20.65 -5.99 15.84
N PHE A 142 20.87 -4.73 16.24
CA PHE A 142 21.93 -4.38 17.18
C PHE A 142 21.81 -5.14 18.50
N LEU A 143 20.60 -5.20 19.09
CA LEU A 143 20.36 -5.98 20.31
C LEU A 143 20.59 -7.48 20.10
N ALA A 144 20.20 -8.04 18.95
CA ALA A 144 20.44 -9.44 18.63
C ALA A 144 21.94 -9.77 18.53
N ILE A 145 22.74 -8.88 17.91
CA ILE A 145 24.19 -9.02 17.82
C ILE A 145 24.83 -8.93 19.22
N LEU A 146 24.39 -7.98 20.04
CA LEU A 146 24.85 -7.88 21.43
C LEU A 146 24.55 -9.15 22.23
N LEU A 147 23.36 -9.74 22.04
CA LEU A 147 22.99 -11.00 22.66
C LEU A 147 23.90 -12.14 22.19
N VAL A 148 24.13 -12.28 20.89
CA VAL A 148 25.04 -13.29 20.31
C VAL A 148 26.45 -13.13 20.88
N HIS A 149 26.93 -11.88 21.00
CA HIS A 149 28.23 -11.59 21.60
C HIS A 149 28.29 -11.99 23.08
N ARG A 150 27.25 -11.68 23.87
CA ARG A 150 27.15 -12.06 25.29
C ARG A 150 27.08 -13.58 25.47
N LEU A 151 26.33 -14.29 24.62
CA LEU A 151 26.25 -15.75 24.64
C LEU A 151 27.59 -16.39 24.29
N SER A 152 28.29 -15.87 23.27
CA SER A 152 29.64 -16.34 22.92
C SER A 152 30.61 -16.15 24.10
N ALA A 153 30.62 -14.99 24.76
CA ALA A 153 31.44 -14.72 25.94
C ALA A 153 31.08 -15.62 27.14
N PHE A 154 29.79 -15.90 27.34
CA PHE A 154 29.32 -16.82 28.38
C PHE A 154 29.87 -18.24 28.16
N VAL A 155 29.84 -18.74 26.92
CA VAL A 155 30.38 -20.06 26.55
C VAL A 155 31.89 -20.17 26.78
N VAL A 156 32.65 -19.08 26.52
CA VAL A 156 34.08 -19.02 26.89
C VAL A 156 34.27 -19.23 28.39
N THR A 157 33.45 -18.56 29.20
CA THR A 157 33.60 -18.53 30.66
C THR A 157 33.27 -19.89 31.28
N PHE A 158 32.26 -20.61 30.76
CA PHE A 158 31.77 -21.88 31.31
C PHE A 158 32.48 -23.16 30.81
N HIS A 159 33.72 -23.02 30.30
CA HIS A 159 34.65 -24.12 30.05
C HIS A 159 34.28 -25.12 28.94
N TRP A 160 33.40 -24.77 27.99
CA TRP A 160 33.32 -25.49 26.69
C TRP A 160 34.48 -25.17 25.73
N GLY A 161 35.49 -24.43 26.22
CA GLY A 161 36.73 -24.12 25.51
C GLY A 161 36.58 -22.94 24.54
N PHE A 162 37.70 -22.25 24.29
CA PHE A 162 37.81 -21.20 23.27
C PHE A 162 37.25 -21.66 21.91
N VAL A 163 37.45 -22.94 21.57
CA VAL A 163 36.94 -23.58 20.35
C VAL A 163 35.43 -23.44 20.20
N ALA A 164 34.62 -23.79 21.22
CA ALA A 164 33.17 -23.69 21.12
C ALA A 164 32.71 -22.24 20.89
N SER A 165 33.35 -21.27 21.56
CA SER A 165 33.00 -19.85 21.42
C SER A 165 33.21 -19.30 20.01
N THR A 166 34.19 -19.83 19.26
CA THR A 166 34.46 -19.44 17.87
C THR A 166 33.36 -19.86 16.90
N PHE A 167 32.54 -20.86 17.27
CA PHE A 167 31.38 -21.30 16.47
C PHE A 167 30.09 -20.58 16.86
N VAL A 168 29.89 -20.26 18.14
CA VAL A 168 28.66 -19.61 18.64
C VAL A 168 28.40 -18.29 17.94
N TYR A 169 29.44 -17.47 17.74
CA TYR A 169 29.27 -16.13 17.15
C TYR A 169 28.86 -16.18 15.66
N PRO A 170 29.55 -16.91 14.75
CA PRO A 170 29.10 -17.11 13.37
C PRO A 170 27.74 -17.79 13.25
N ILE A 171 27.45 -18.81 14.08
CA ILE A 171 26.13 -19.46 14.11
C ILE A 171 25.06 -18.43 14.47
N GLY A 172 25.30 -17.63 15.51
CA GLY A 172 24.38 -16.58 15.93
C GLY A 172 24.12 -15.55 14.84
N LEU A 173 25.16 -15.09 14.14
CA LEU A 173 25.00 -14.16 13.00
C LEU A 173 24.21 -14.81 11.85
N LEU A 174 24.46 -16.08 11.52
CA LEU A 174 23.69 -16.81 10.51
C LEU A 174 22.22 -16.97 10.90
N VAL A 175 21.95 -17.24 12.19
CA VAL A 175 20.59 -17.32 12.72
C VAL A 175 19.87 -15.98 12.57
N VAL A 176 20.50 -14.87 12.98
CA VAL A 176 19.95 -13.51 12.78
C VAL A 176 19.63 -13.27 11.30
N ASP A 177 20.55 -13.66 10.41
CA ASP A 177 20.40 -13.52 8.97
C ASP A 177 19.27 -14.38 8.36
N LEU A 178 19.07 -15.58 8.89
CA LEU A 178 18.04 -16.53 8.44
C LEU A 178 16.65 -16.11 8.92
N LEU A 179 16.58 -15.58 10.15
CA LEU A 179 15.36 -15.13 10.80
C LEU A 179 14.94 -13.72 10.37
N MET A 180 15.76 -13.00 9.60
CA MET A 180 15.50 -11.65 9.12
C MET A 180 14.07 -11.41 8.56
N PRO A 181 13.52 -12.28 7.68
CA PRO A 181 12.17 -12.07 7.16
C PRO A 181 11.10 -12.14 8.25
N LEU A 182 11.28 -13.04 9.22
CA LEU A 182 10.37 -13.21 10.36
C LEU A 182 10.51 -12.04 11.35
N PHE A 183 11.73 -11.59 11.60
CA PHE A 183 12.01 -10.47 12.47
C PHE A 183 11.40 -9.16 11.96
N VAL A 184 11.63 -8.82 10.69
CA VAL A 184 10.99 -7.66 10.04
C VAL A 184 9.47 -7.75 10.11
N SER A 185 8.92 -8.94 9.86
CA SER A 185 7.47 -9.20 9.95
C SER A 185 6.94 -9.00 11.38
N ALA A 186 7.65 -9.48 12.40
CA ALA A 186 7.27 -9.31 13.80
C ALA A 186 7.25 -7.84 14.20
N VAL A 187 8.25 -7.05 13.80
CA VAL A 187 8.30 -5.59 14.07
C VAL A 187 7.12 -4.88 13.39
N VAL A 188 6.85 -5.19 12.11
CA VAL A 188 5.71 -4.61 11.38
C VAL A 188 4.38 -4.93 12.07
N LEU A 189 4.17 -6.19 12.45
CA LEU A 189 2.94 -6.64 13.11
C LEU A 189 2.80 -6.07 14.52
N ALA A 190 3.89 -5.92 15.27
CA ALA A 190 3.88 -5.31 16.61
C ALA A 190 3.45 -3.83 16.57
N LEU A 191 3.78 -3.10 15.51
CA LEU A 191 3.33 -1.72 15.33
C LEU A 191 1.93 -1.59 14.72
N GLN A 192 1.37 -2.67 14.17
CA GLN A 192 0.09 -2.62 13.48
C GLN A 192 -1.07 -2.19 14.40
N PRO A 193 -1.21 -2.67 15.65
CA PRO A 193 -2.24 -2.19 16.57
C PRO A 193 -2.17 -0.67 16.80
N PHE A 194 -0.97 -0.12 16.99
CA PHE A 194 -0.77 1.31 17.20
C PHE A 194 -1.14 2.12 15.95
N ALA A 195 -0.78 1.63 14.76
CA ALA A 195 -1.18 2.25 13.50
C ALA A 195 -2.71 2.26 13.32
N VAL A 196 -3.38 1.15 13.67
CA VAL A 196 -4.84 1.04 13.62
C VAL A 196 -5.49 2.00 14.63
N LEU A 197 -4.95 2.09 15.85
CA LEU A 197 -5.44 3.01 16.89
C LEU A 197 -5.29 4.47 16.45
N ALA A 198 -4.13 4.85 15.91
CA ALA A 198 -3.87 6.19 15.39
C ALA A 198 -4.82 6.55 14.24
N ARG A 199 -5.00 5.63 13.27
CA ARG A 199 -5.98 5.77 12.18
C ARG A 199 -7.39 5.96 12.73
N ASN A 200 -7.83 5.09 13.63
CA ASN A 200 -9.20 5.14 14.17
C ASN A 200 -9.44 6.43 14.97
N ARG A 201 -8.42 6.96 15.65
CA ARG A 201 -8.49 8.27 16.32
C ARG A 201 -8.76 9.39 15.32
N ILE A 202 -8.04 9.42 14.21
CA ILE A 202 -8.20 10.44 13.15
C ILE A 202 -9.58 10.32 12.50
N ILE A 203 -10.02 9.10 12.19
CA ILE A 203 -11.37 8.83 11.67
C ILE A 203 -12.45 9.32 12.64
N ARG A 204 -12.30 9.05 13.94
CA ARG A 204 -13.23 9.53 14.96
C ARG A 204 -13.28 11.06 15.02
N GLN A 205 -12.12 11.73 15.00
CA GLN A 205 -12.06 13.18 14.96
C GLN A 205 -12.76 13.76 13.72
N ALA A 206 -12.56 13.14 12.56
CA ALA A 206 -13.23 13.54 11.32
C ALA A 206 -14.75 13.38 11.41
N ARG A 207 -15.24 12.26 11.97
CA ARG A 207 -16.67 12.04 12.22
C ARG A 207 -17.27 13.11 13.13
N GLU A 208 -16.62 13.38 14.25
CA GLU A 208 -17.09 14.40 15.20
C GLU A 208 -17.06 15.80 14.60
N LYS A 209 -16.07 16.13 13.77
CA LYS A 209 -16.05 17.38 13.01
C LYS A 209 -17.21 17.42 12.00
N ARG A 210 -17.37 16.39 11.16
CA ARG A 210 -18.41 16.31 10.11
C ARG A 210 -19.82 16.49 10.69
N LYS A 211 -20.12 15.90 11.85
CA LYS A 211 -21.42 16.00 12.54
C LYS A 211 -21.85 17.43 12.87
N LYS A 212 -20.91 18.36 13.00
CA LYS A 212 -21.21 19.77 13.30
C LYS A 212 -21.83 20.51 12.11
N PHE A 213 -21.56 20.06 10.88
CA PHE A 213 -22.01 20.69 9.64
C PHE A 213 -23.37 20.14 9.18
N LYS A 214 -24.44 20.44 9.93
CA LYS A 214 -25.78 19.89 9.65
C LYS A 214 -26.38 20.29 8.31
N ASN A 215 -25.98 21.46 7.78
CA ASN A 215 -26.50 22.00 6.52
C ASN A 215 -25.67 21.57 5.29
N LEU A 216 -24.48 21.00 5.49
CA LEU A 216 -23.61 20.56 4.40
C LEU A 216 -24.24 19.37 3.68
N LYS A 217 -24.46 19.52 2.37
CA LYS A 217 -24.88 18.42 1.49
C LYS A 217 -23.67 17.61 1.06
N VAL A 218 -23.78 16.29 1.09
CA VAL A 218 -22.68 15.39 0.74
C VAL A 218 -23.06 14.47 -0.41
N VAL A 219 -22.22 14.47 -1.45
CA VAL A 219 -22.32 13.55 -2.57
C VAL A 219 -21.22 12.51 -2.48
N GLY A 220 -21.56 11.24 -2.25
CA GLY A 220 -20.62 10.13 -2.26
C GLY A 220 -20.52 9.50 -3.64
N ILE A 221 -19.30 9.36 -4.18
CA ILE A 221 -19.07 8.81 -5.53
C ILE A 221 -18.22 7.54 -5.43
N THR A 222 -18.76 6.39 -5.84
CA THR A 222 -18.09 5.09 -5.87
C THR A 222 -18.18 4.44 -7.26
N GLY A 223 -17.47 3.34 -7.46
CA GLY A 223 -17.38 2.60 -8.72
C GLY A 223 -15.97 2.06 -8.95
N SER A 224 -15.78 1.19 -9.93
CA SER A 224 -14.45 0.71 -10.29
C SER A 224 -13.69 1.72 -11.16
N TYR A 225 -14.39 2.41 -12.08
CA TYR A 225 -13.82 3.44 -12.96
C TYR A 225 -14.78 4.64 -13.14
N GLY A 226 -14.26 5.79 -13.59
CA GLY A 226 -15.05 7.01 -13.84
C GLY A 226 -15.34 7.87 -12.61
N LYS A 227 -14.94 7.43 -11.40
CA LYS A 227 -15.14 8.16 -10.14
C LYS A 227 -14.55 9.56 -10.18
N THR A 228 -13.27 9.67 -10.51
CA THR A 228 -12.55 10.95 -10.51
C THR A 228 -13.09 11.89 -11.57
N SER A 229 -13.36 11.43 -12.80
CA SER A 229 -13.99 12.26 -13.84
C SER A 229 -15.35 12.79 -13.40
N THR A 230 -16.21 11.94 -12.84
CA THR A 230 -17.54 12.34 -12.36
C THR A 230 -17.45 13.34 -11.20
N LYS A 231 -16.53 13.14 -10.26
CA LYS A 231 -16.24 14.07 -9.16
C LYS A 231 -15.79 15.43 -9.70
N GLU A 232 -14.87 15.47 -10.66
CA GLU A 232 -14.37 16.71 -11.25
C GLU A 232 -15.45 17.46 -12.03
N PHE A 233 -16.24 16.76 -12.85
CA PHE A 233 -17.36 17.35 -13.59
C PHE A 233 -18.42 17.92 -12.65
N LEU A 234 -18.84 17.14 -11.65
CA LEU A 234 -19.84 17.57 -10.69
C LEU A 234 -19.36 18.77 -9.87
N ALA A 235 -18.12 18.75 -9.39
CA ALA A 235 -17.57 19.85 -8.61
C ALA A 235 -17.45 21.14 -9.45
N TYR A 236 -17.09 21.02 -10.74
CA TYR A 236 -17.04 22.17 -11.64
C TYR A 236 -18.44 22.78 -11.86
N ILE A 237 -19.42 21.93 -12.15
CA ILE A 237 -20.82 22.36 -12.38
C ILE A 237 -21.38 23.05 -11.13
N LEU A 238 -21.26 22.41 -9.96
CA LEU A 238 -21.78 22.94 -8.71
C LEU A 238 -21.04 24.20 -8.25
N GLY A 239 -19.74 24.32 -8.54
CA GLY A 239 -18.91 25.44 -8.15
C GLY A 239 -19.36 26.79 -8.74
N GLN A 240 -20.22 26.79 -9.76
CA GLN A 240 -20.83 28.02 -10.28
C GLN A 240 -21.81 28.66 -9.29
N LYS A 241 -22.52 27.84 -8.50
CA LYS A 241 -23.63 28.28 -7.64
C LYS A 241 -23.35 28.11 -6.15
N PHE A 242 -22.50 27.15 -5.80
CA PHE A 242 -22.25 26.71 -4.43
C PHE A 242 -20.76 26.76 -4.09
N GLN A 243 -20.46 26.89 -2.80
CA GLN A 243 -19.12 26.65 -2.28
C GLN A 243 -18.89 25.14 -2.12
N VAL A 244 -18.05 24.58 -3.01
CA VAL A 244 -17.87 23.13 -3.13
C VAL A 244 -16.50 22.70 -2.58
N LEU A 245 -16.52 21.84 -1.57
CA LEU A 245 -15.37 21.02 -1.21
C LEU A 245 -15.38 19.75 -2.07
N LYS A 246 -14.24 19.34 -2.58
CA LYS A 246 -14.07 18.00 -3.19
C LYS A 246 -12.88 17.28 -2.60
N THR A 247 -12.88 15.96 -2.63
CA THR A 247 -11.68 15.20 -2.27
C THR A 247 -10.53 15.52 -3.24
N PRO A 248 -9.32 15.84 -2.74
CA PRO A 248 -8.13 16.04 -3.58
C PRO A 248 -7.77 14.79 -4.39
N GLU A 249 -6.94 14.96 -5.42
CA GLU A 249 -6.42 13.84 -6.23
C GLU A 249 -5.84 12.75 -5.31
N HIS A 250 -6.23 11.49 -5.53
CA HIS A 250 -5.81 10.30 -4.77
C HIS A 250 -6.24 10.22 -3.28
N MET A 251 -7.06 11.15 -2.77
CA MET A 251 -7.55 11.12 -1.38
C MET A 251 -8.94 10.48 -1.27
N ASN A 252 -9.07 9.23 -1.73
CA ASN A 252 -10.34 8.48 -1.74
C ASN A 252 -10.42 7.35 -0.68
N SER A 253 -9.37 7.17 0.12
CA SER A 253 -9.33 6.23 1.25
C SER A 253 -9.88 6.84 2.55
N GLU A 254 -10.08 6.02 3.58
CA GLU A 254 -10.62 6.46 4.88
C GLU A 254 -9.74 7.53 5.53
N MET A 255 -8.43 7.43 5.35
CA MET A 255 -7.47 8.42 5.84
C MET A 255 -7.48 9.69 5.00
N GLY A 256 -7.56 9.56 3.67
CA GLY A 256 -7.60 10.72 2.78
C GLY A 256 -8.84 11.58 3.02
N ILE A 257 -10.00 10.93 3.13
CA ILE A 257 -11.27 11.60 3.41
C ILE A 257 -11.28 12.21 4.80
N ALA A 258 -10.80 11.48 5.83
CA ALA A 258 -10.73 12.02 7.18
C ALA A 258 -9.83 13.27 7.27
N GLN A 259 -8.68 13.27 6.59
CA GLN A 259 -7.80 14.44 6.53
C GLN A 259 -8.42 15.60 5.76
N THR A 260 -9.14 15.34 4.68
CA THR A 260 -9.87 16.37 3.92
C THR A 260 -10.90 17.07 4.80
N ILE A 261 -11.68 16.31 5.57
CA ILE A 261 -12.64 16.86 6.54
C ILE A 261 -11.91 17.68 7.60
N LEU A 262 -10.85 17.14 8.20
CA LEU A 262 -10.15 17.82 9.29
C LEU A 262 -9.47 19.11 8.87
N ARG A 263 -8.85 19.14 7.68
CA ARG A 263 -8.03 20.26 7.21
C ARG A 263 -8.78 21.28 6.37
N SER A 264 -9.75 20.85 5.56
CA SER A 264 -10.31 21.69 4.50
C SER A 264 -11.80 22.01 4.68
N LEU A 265 -12.56 21.19 5.40
CA LEU A 265 -13.98 21.49 5.64
C LEU A 265 -14.14 22.68 6.60
N THR A 266 -14.87 23.69 6.15
CA THR A 266 -15.22 24.94 6.85
C THR A 266 -16.71 25.24 6.72
N ASP A 267 -17.23 26.20 7.49
CA ASP A 267 -18.66 26.56 7.50
C ASP A 267 -19.13 27.27 6.22
N GLU A 268 -18.17 27.70 5.38
CA GLU A 268 -18.44 28.32 4.08
C GLU A 268 -18.88 27.31 3.03
N HIS A 269 -18.60 26.01 3.22
CA HIS A 269 -18.90 24.99 2.23
C HIS A 269 -20.37 24.57 2.30
N ASP A 270 -21.05 24.69 1.16
CA ASP A 270 -22.43 24.22 0.98
C ASP A 270 -22.47 22.72 0.67
N ILE A 271 -21.50 22.25 -0.13
CA ILE A 271 -21.49 20.90 -0.69
C ILE A 271 -20.11 20.26 -0.53
N PHE A 272 -20.08 18.98 -0.15
CA PHE A 272 -18.88 18.16 -0.18
C PHE A 272 -19.05 16.98 -1.16
N VAL A 273 -18.30 17.02 -2.26
CA VAL A 273 -18.21 15.96 -3.28
C VAL A 273 -17.07 15.00 -2.92
N CYS A 274 -17.44 13.82 -2.43
CA CYS A 274 -16.50 12.85 -1.89
C CYS A 274 -16.33 11.62 -2.80
N GLU A 275 -15.17 11.50 -3.44
CA GLU A 275 -14.76 10.25 -4.09
C GLU A 275 -14.42 9.19 -3.04
N MET A 276 -15.02 8.00 -3.16
CA MET A 276 -14.89 6.87 -2.24
C MET A 276 -14.25 5.68 -2.94
N GLY A 277 -13.08 5.26 -2.45
CA GLY A 277 -12.37 4.07 -2.90
C GLY A 277 -12.45 2.95 -1.87
N ALA A 278 -12.73 1.73 -2.31
CA ALA A 278 -12.74 0.55 -1.45
C ALA A 278 -12.02 -0.62 -2.12
N TYR A 279 -11.38 -1.45 -1.31
CA TYR A 279 -10.64 -2.63 -1.76
C TYR A 279 -11.12 -3.93 -1.11
N ASN A 280 -12.10 -3.83 -0.21
CA ASN A 280 -12.67 -4.92 0.54
C ASN A 280 -14.12 -4.59 0.92
N LYS A 281 -14.92 -5.64 1.18
CA LYS A 281 -16.28 -5.48 1.72
C LYS A 281 -16.24 -4.68 3.02
N GLY A 282 -17.22 -3.80 3.19
CA GLY A 282 -17.35 -2.85 4.29
C GLY A 282 -16.57 -1.54 4.10
N GLY A 283 -15.76 -1.42 3.04
CA GLY A 283 -14.96 -0.23 2.77
C GLY A 283 -15.83 0.99 2.49
N ILE A 284 -16.79 0.89 1.59
CA ILE A 284 -17.69 2.01 1.24
C ILE A 284 -18.60 2.34 2.42
N LYS A 285 -19.08 1.33 3.15
CA LYS A 285 -19.84 1.51 4.40
C LYS A 285 -19.05 2.32 5.43
N LEU A 286 -17.76 2.04 5.61
CA LEU A 286 -16.88 2.80 6.50
C LEU A 286 -16.79 4.27 6.06
N LEU A 287 -16.60 4.52 4.76
CA LEU A 287 -16.51 5.87 4.21
C LEU A 287 -17.83 6.65 4.34
N ALA A 288 -18.95 6.00 4.04
CA ALA A 288 -20.28 6.57 4.20
C ALA A 288 -20.58 6.89 5.68
N ASP A 289 -20.11 6.07 6.61
CA ASP A 289 -20.22 6.36 8.05
C ASP A 289 -19.36 7.56 8.49
N ILE A 290 -18.28 7.86 7.77
CA ILE A 290 -17.46 9.06 8.00
C ILE A 290 -18.15 10.31 7.46
N VAL A 291 -18.60 10.29 6.19
CA VAL A 291 -19.04 11.51 5.49
C VAL A 291 -20.53 11.78 5.58
N LYS A 292 -21.35 10.75 5.82
CA LYS A 292 -22.82 10.80 5.84
C LYS A 292 -23.40 11.39 4.55
N PRO A 293 -23.36 10.65 3.42
CA PRO A 293 -23.84 11.14 2.13
C PRO A 293 -25.37 11.30 2.10
N ASP A 294 -25.83 12.36 1.41
CA ASP A 294 -27.25 12.59 1.09
C ASP A 294 -27.58 12.05 -0.31
N ILE A 295 -26.61 12.16 -1.22
CA ILE A 295 -26.68 11.69 -2.60
C ILE A 295 -25.54 10.70 -2.83
N GLY A 296 -25.84 9.58 -3.49
CA GLY A 296 -24.86 8.61 -3.93
C GLY A 296 -24.75 8.58 -5.45
N ILE A 297 -23.54 8.36 -5.96
CA ILE A 297 -23.28 8.12 -7.37
C ILE A 297 -22.47 6.83 -7.50
N VAL A 298 -22.96 5.92 -8.33
CA VAL A 298 -22.26 4.70 -8.73
C VAL A 298 -21.86 4.85 -10.18
N THR A 299 -20.57 4.99 -10.45
CA THR A 299 -20.01 5.08 -11.79
C THR A 299 -19.91 3.68 -12.41
N GLY A 300 -18.99 3.44 -13.34
CA GLY A 300 -18.84 2.13 -13.96
C GLY A 300 -18.19 1.08 -13.04
N VAL A 301 -18.62 -0.18 -13.13
CA VAL A 301 -18.16 -1.31 -12.32
C VAL A 301 -17.49 -2.35 -13.21
N ASN A 302 -16.30 -2.84 -12.85
CA ASN A 302 -15.56 -3.88 -13.57
C ASN A 302 -14.84 -4.86 -12.62
N GLU A 303 -14.19 -5.88 -13.17
CA GLU A 303 -13.51 -6.92 -12.38
C GLU A 303 -12.10 -6.54 -11.92
N GLN A 304 -11.67 -5.28 -12.10
CA GLN A 304 -10.30 -4.83 -11.89
C GLN A 304 -9.78 -5.09 -10.46
N HIS A 305 -10.69 -5.12 -9.48
CA HIS A 305 -10.37 -5.36 -8.06
C HIS A 305 -10.88 -6.70 -7.54
N LEU A 306 -11.35 -7.61 -8.41
CA LEU A 306 -11.96 -8.88 -8.01
C LEU A 306 -11.05 -9.73 -7.12
N ALA A 307 -9.74 -9.76 -7.42
CA ALA A 307 -8.75 -10.48 -6.61
C ALA A 307 -8.66 -9.95 -5.17
N THR A 308 -8.85 -8.65 -4.97
CA THR A 308 -8.78 -8.02 -3.64
C THR A 308 -10.09 -8.20 -2.87
N PHE A 309 -11.23 -8.17 -3.57
CA PHE A 309 -12.55 -8.40 -2.98
C PHE A 309 -12.86 -9.87 -2.71
N GLY A 310 -12.14 -10.79 -3.35
CA GLY A 310 -12.28 -12.25 -3.20
C GLY A 310 -13.50 -12.84 -3.90
N SER A 311 -14.56 -12.06 -4.11
CA SER A 311 -15.76 -12.47 -4.86
C SER A 311 -16.40 -11.30 -5.60
N MET A 312 -17.15 -11.61 -6.66
CA MET A 312 -17.91 -10.61 -7.39
C MET A 312 -18.97 -9.96 -6.49
N GLU A 313 -19.63 -10.75 -5.64
CA GLU A 313 -20.61 -10.26 -4.66
C GLU A 313 -20.02 -9.20 -3.73
N ASN A 314 -18.79 -9.39 -3.24
CA ASN A 314 -18.13 -8.43 -2.36
C ASN A 314 -17.77 -7.13 -3.10
N LEU A 315 -17.28 -7.24 -4.35
CA LEU A 315 -16.99 -6.10 -5.20
C LEU A 315 -18.27 -5.29 -5.49
N LEU A 316 -19.33 -6.00 -5.83
CA LEU A 316 -20.65 -5.46 -6.11
C LEU A 316 -21.29 -4.79 -4.88
N SER A 317 -21.15 -5.41 -3.70
CA SER A 317 -21.58 -4.83 -2.43
C SER A 317 -20.86 -3.51 -2.15
N ALA A 318 -19.55 -3.43 -2.38
CA ALA A 318 -18.77 -2.22 -2.14
C ALA A 318 -18.77 -1.25 -3.35
N GLU A 319 -17.89 -1.45 -4.33
CA GLU A 319 -17.74 -0.57 -5.50
C GLU A 319 -18.99 -0.55 -6.40
N GLY A 320 -19.78 -1.63 -6.42
CA GLY A 320 -21.07 -1.65 -7.10
C GLY A 320 -22.15 -0.81 -6.40
N GLY A 321 -21.86 -0.21 -5.25
CA GLY A 321 -22.71 0.78 -4.60
C GLY A 321 -23.76 0.21 -3.65
N GLY A 322 -23.77 -1.10 -3.36
CA GLY A 322 -24.70 -1.69 -2.39
C GLY A 322 -24.59 -1.06 -1.00
N GLU A 323 -23.38 -0.96 -0.48
CA GLU A 323 -23.05 -0.33 0.79
C GLU A 323 -23.36 1.18 0.81
N LEU A 324 -23.18 1.86 -0.33
CA LEU A 324 -23.53 3.27 -0.46
C LEU A 324 -25.06 3.45 -0.42
N ALA A 325 -25.79 2.64 -1.18
CA ALA A 325 -27.24 2.65 -1.22
C ALA A 325 -27.88 2.39 0.15
N GLU A 326 -27.33 1.45 0.92
CA GLU A 326 -27.78 1.17 2.29
C GLU A 326 -27.50 2.32 3.27
N ALA A 327 -26.45 3.10 3.02
CA ALA A 327 -26.02 4.19 3.89
C ALA A 327 -26.74 5.52 3.63
N LEU A 328 -27.38 5.68 2.47
CA LEU A 328 -28.15 6.88 2.13
C LEU A 328 -29.43 7.00 2.99
N PRO A 329 -29.87 8.23 3.31
CA PRO A 329 -31.15 8.46 3.99
C PRO A 329 -32.32 8.06 3.09
N LYS A 330 -33.53 7.92 3.67
CA LYS A 330 -34.74 7.54 2.92
C LYS A 330 -35.06 8.56 1.81
N GLU A 331 -34.83 9.83 2.12
CA GLU A 331 -35.04 10.97 1.24
C GLU A 331 -33.87 11.17 0.26
N GLY A 332 -32.81 10.37 0.38
CA GLY A 332 -31.65 10.44 -0.50
C GLY A 332 -31.92 9.89 -1.90
N VAL A 333 -30.94 10.10 -2.78
CA VAL A 333 -30.99 9.59 -4.16
C VAL A 333 -29.67 8.90 -4.52
N LEU A 334 -29.76 7.74 -5.14
CA LEU A 334 -28.64 7.01 -5.72
C LEU A 334 -28.72 7.09 -7.25
N PHE A 335 -27.76 7.77 -7.87
CA PHE A 335 -27.59 7.78 -9.32
C PHE A 335 -26.65 6.66 -9.74
N VAL A 336 -27.10 5.81 -10.66
CA VAL A 336 -26.34 4.62 -11.07
C VAL A 336 -26.06 4.68 -12.56
N ASN A 337 -24.83 4.36 -12.94
CA ASN A 337 -24.45 4.20 -14.32
C ASN A 337 -25.16 2.97 -14.93
N GLN A 338 -25.69 3.09 -16.15
CA GLN A 338 -26.31 1.96 -16.86
C GLN A 338 -25.41 0.73 -16.98
N ASN A 339 -24.10 0.91 -17.19
CA ASN A 339 -23.12 -0.18 -17.27
C ASN A 339 -22.89 -0.87 -15.93
N ALA A 340 -23.15 -0.17 -14.83
CA ALA A 340 -23.25 -0.84 -13.55
C ALA A 340 -24.51 -1.70 -13.62
N ILE A 341 -25.69 -1.15 -13.90
CA ILE A 341 -26.98 -1.88 -13.80
C ILE A 341 -27.01 -3.15 -14.63
N SER A 342 -26.51 -3.16 -15.85
CA SER A 342 -26.48 -4.38 -16.68
C SER A 342 -25.69 -5.54 -16.05
N ARG A 343 -24.71 -5.23 -15.17
CA ARG A 343 -23.97 -6.21 -14.36
C ARG A 343 -24.58 -6.45 -12.97
N LEU A 344 -25.41 -5.51 -12.49
CA LEU A 344 -26.03 -5.51 -11.17
C LEU A 344 -27.45 -6.12 -11.16
N ALA A 345 -28.20 -6.04 -12.27
CA ALA A 345 -29.66 -6.27 -12.32
C ALA A 345 -30.09 -7.68 -11.91
N ASP A 346 -29.24 -8.69 -12.12
CA ASP A 346 -29.55 -10.07 -11.72
C ASP A 346 -29.05 -10.43 -10.30
N LYS A 347 -28.20 -9.60 -9.68
CA LYS A 347 -27.45 -9.99 -8.45
C LYS A 347 -27.50 -8.99 -7.30
N ILE A 348 -27.87 -7.74 -7.55
CA ILE A 348 -27.99 -6.71 -6.51
C ILE A 348 -29.40 -6.15 -6.57
N HIS A 349 -30.29 -6.73 -5.77
CA HIS A 349 -31.32 -5.90 -5.18
C HIS A 349 -30.59 -4.91 -4.27
N TYR A 350 -30.42 -3.68 -4.74
CA TYR A 350 -30.05 -2.61 -3.84
C TYR A 350 -31.13 -2.61 -2.76
N ASN A 351 -30.78 -3.00 -1.54
CA ASN A 351 -31.66 -2.84 -0.39
C ASN A 351 -31.69 -1.37 0.03
N ALA A 352 -31.87 -0.51 -0.98
CA ALA A 352 -31.88 0.93 -0.89
C ALA A 352 -33.17 1.34 -0.24
N LYS A 353 -33.06 2.14 0.81
CA LYS A 353 -34.20 2.85 1.39
C LYS A 353 -34.52 4.13 0.63
N CYS A 354 -33.68 4.47 -0.34
CA CYS A 354 -33.66 5.71 -1.08
C CYS A 354 -34.12 5.52 -2.53
N LYS A 355 -34.38 6.62 -3.24
CA LYS A 355 -34.69 6.58 -4.67
C LYS A 355 -33.45 6.15 -5.46
N VAL A 356 -33.60 5.20 -6.38
CA VAL A 356 -32.54 4.83 -7.34
C VAL A 356 -32.91 5.38 -8.71
N SER A 357 -32.02 6.12 -9.35
CA SER A 357 -32.23 6.72 -10.66
C SER A 357 -31.07 6.42 -11.60
N THR A 358 -31.39 6.22 -12.88
CA THR A 358 -30.43 5.86 -13.91
C THR A 358 -30.62 6.82 -15.08
N PRO A 359 -29.69 7.78 -15.27
CA PRO A 359 -29.76 8.68 -16.40
C PRO A 359 -29.79 7.91 -17.73
N GLN A 360 -30.71 8.28 -18.62
CA GLN A 360 -30.77 7.70 -19.97
C GLN A 360 -29.62 8.25 -20.82
N ILE A 361 -28.99 7.39 -21.62
CA ILE A 361 -27.93 7.81 -22.54
C ILE A 361 -28.61 8.37 -23.80
N PRO A 362 -28.48 9.68 -24.08
CA PRO A 362 -29.05 10.28 -25.28
C PRO A 362 -28.21 9.96 -26.51
N GLN A 363 -28.75 10.28 -27.69
CA GLN A 363 -27.93 10.33 -28.90
C GLN A 363 -26.79 11.33 -28.69
N THR A 364 -25.56 10.87 -28.95
CA THR A 364 -24.35 11.63 -28.66
C THR A 364 -23.50 11.75 -29.91
N LYS A 365 -23.01 12.96 -30.19
CA LYS A 365 -21.97 13.22 -31.18
C LYS A 365 -20.66 13.51 -30.46
N VAL A 366 -19.64 12.69 -30.75
CA VAL A 366 -18.29 12.81 -30.18
C VAL A 366 -17.38 13.45 -31.22
N ALA A 367 -16.86 14.63 -30.93
CA ALA A 367 -15.83 15.31 -31.70
C ALA A 367 -14.44 15.10 -31.07
N LYS A 368 -13.41 15.69 -31.67
CA LYS A 368 -12.02 15.58 -31.21
C LYS A 368 -11.81 16.28 -29.85
N ASP A 369 -12.49 17.39 -29.66
CA ASP A 369 -12.29 18.38 -28.59
C ASP A 369 -13.56 18.66 -27.78
N TYR A 370 -14.70 18.07 -28.16
CA TYR A 370 -15.94 18.18 -27.40
C TYR A 370 -16.86 16.97 -27.59
N ILE A 371 -17.82 16.84 -26.69
CA ILE A 371 -18.94 15.92 -26.78
C ILE A 371 -20.22 16.73 -26.78
N SER A 372 -21.16 16.38 -27.65
CA SER A 372 -22.47 17.02 -27.71
C SER A 372 -23.61 16.01 -27.61
N PHE A 373 -24.63 16.36 -26.86
CA PHE A 373 -25.82 15.55 -26.61
C PHE A 373 -26.98 16.44 -26.13
N GLU A 374 -28.17 15.87 -26.03
CA GLU A 374 -29.37 16.58 -25.57
C GLU A 374 -29.94 15.91 -24.32
N VAL A 375 -30.32 16.70 -23.32
CA VAL A 375 -31.01 16.23 -22.12
C VAL A 375 -32.21 17.14 -21.88
N GLU A 376 -33.41 16.55 -21.82
CA GLU A 376 -34.66 17.28 -21.54
C GLU A 376 -34.90 18.49 -22.47
N GLY A 377 -34.57 18.38 -23.76
CA GLY A 377 -34.75 19.47 -24.73
C GLY A 377 -33.59 20.49 -24.76
N VAL A 378 -32.60 20.36 -23.87
CA VAL A 378 -31.47 21.29 -23.77
C VAL A 378 -30.22 20.67 -24.35
N SER A 379 -29.56 21.42 -25.24
CA SER A 379 -28.33 20.99 -25.89
C SER A 379 -27.12 21.22 -24.99
N PHE A 380 -26.31 20.18 -24.83
CA PHE A 380 -25.03 20.21 -24.15
C PHE A 380 -23.91 20.14 -25.18
N ARG A 381 -22.92 21.02 -25.04
CA ARG A 381 -21.65 20.96 -25.77
C ARG A 381 -20.51 21.09 -24.79
N VAL A 382 -19.94 19.97 -24.38
CA VAL A 382 -18.95 19.92 -23.30
C VAL A 382 -17.57 19.66 -23.88
N PRO A 383 -16.56 20.51 -23.64
CA PRO A 383 -15.20 20.33 -24.14
C PRO A 383 -14.48 19.25 -23.34
N VAL A 384 -14.74 17.98 -23.64
CA VAL A 384 -14.11 16.83 -22.97
C VAL A 384 -13.73 15.77 -23.98
N TYR A 385 -12.69 15.00 -23.67
CA TYR A 385 -12.24 13.90 -24.50
C TYR A 385 -13.00 12.61 -24.24
N GLY A 386 -13.23 11.82 -25.30
CA GLY A 386 -13.65 10.42 -25.21
C GLY A 386 -15.13 10.19 -24.87
N GLY A 387 -15.84 9.48 -25.74
CA GLY A 387 -17.28 9.21 -25.60
C GLY A 387 -17.70 8.51 -24.30
N HIS A 388 -16.78 7.82 -23.61
CA HIS A 388 -17.05 7.21 -22.31
C HIS A 388 -17.40 8.23 -21.22
N ASN A 389 -16.98 9.49 -21.38
CA ASN A 389 -17.29 10.55 -20.42
C ASN A 389 -18.74 11.06 -20.48
N VAL A 390 -19.52 10.71 -21.51
CA VAL A 390 -20.96 11.04 -21.58
C VAL A 390 -21.68 10.55 -20.33
N GLN A 391 -21.44 9.30 -19.92
CA GLN A 391 -22.11 8.74 -18.75
C GLN A 391 -21.66 9.43 -17.45
N ASN A 392 -20.38 9.76 -17.33
CA ASN A 392 -19.86 10.51 -16.18
C ASN A 392 -20.50 11.92 -16.10
N LEU A 393 -20.68 12.58 -17.25
CA LEU A 393 -21.37 13.87 -17.34
C LEU A 393 -22.86 13.74 -16.98
N LEU A 394 -23.56 12.73 -17.49
CA LEU A 394 -24.98 12.53 -17.16
C LEU A 394 -25.20 12.29 -15.66
N LEU A 395 -24.31 11.55 -15.00
CA LEU A 395 -24.34 11.37 -13.54
C LEU A 395 -24.13 12.71 -12.80
N ALA A 396 -23.17 13.51 -13.26
CA ALA A 396 -22.91 14.83 -12.69
C ALA A 396 -24.10 15.80 -12.91
N ILE A 397 -24.68 15.83 -14.10
CA ILE A 397 -25.86 16.64 -14.45
C ILE A 397 -27.05 16.25 -13.58
N ALA A 398 -27.34 14.95 -13.44
CA ALA A 398 -28.45 14.47 -12.63
C ALA A 398 -28.30 14.84 -11.14
N ALA A 399 -27.09 14.69 -10.59
CA ALA A 399 -26.81 15.10 -9.21
C ALA A 399 -26.88 16.62 -9.01
N ALA A 400 -26.40 17.43 -9.97
CA ALA A 400 -26.49 18.89 -9.90
C ALA A 400 -27.95 19.38 -9.96
N LYS A 401 -28.78 18.72 -10.77
CA LYS A 401 -30.23 18.99 -10.83
C LYS A 401 -30.93 18.66 -9.51
N GLU A 402 -30.60 17.52 -8.89
CA GLU A 402 -31.11 17.15 -7.56
C GLU A 402 -30.71 18.17 -6.48
N LEU A 403 -29.56 18.82 -6.64
CA LEU A 403 -29.07 19.88 -5.76
C LEU A 403 -29.64 21.27 -6.09
N GLY A 404 -30.60 21.37 -7.01
CA GLY A 404 -31.38 22.58 -7.27
C GLY A 404 -30.81 23.52 -8.34
N MET A 405 -30.01 23.02 -9.28
CA MET A 405 -29.67 23.76 -10.51
C MET A 405 -30.66 23.44 -11.64
N SER A 406 -30.98 24.43 -12.48
CA SER A 406 -31.78 24.20 -13.69
C SER A 406 -30.94 23.51 -14.77
N ILE A 407 -31.58 22.82 -15.71
CA ILE A 407 -30.86 22.11 -16.78
C ILE A 407 -30.13 23.11 -17.71
N GLU A 408 -30.68 24.30 -17.91
CA GLU A 408 -30.09 25.40 -18.67
C GLU A 408 -28.87 25.98 -17.96
N GLU A 409 -28.94 26.18 -16.64
CA GLU A 409 -27.79 26.61 -15.83
C GLU A 409 -26.65 25.60 -15.96
N ILE A 410 -26.96 24.30 -15.82
CA ILE A 410 -25.97 23.23 -15.92
C ILE A 410 -25.35 23.17 -17.32
N ALA A 411 -26.15 23.28 -18.38
CA ALA A 411 -25.67 23.27 -19.75
C ALA A 411 -24.68 24.42 -20.03
N LYS A 412 -25.04 25.64 -19.60
CA LYS A 412 -24.19 26.83 -19.75
C LYS A 412 -22.85 26.67 -19.03
N VAL A 413 -22.87 26.12 -17.81
CA VAL A 413 -21.63 25.90 -17.04
C VAL A 413 -20.79 24.80 -17.66
N ALA A 414 -21.41 23.69 -18.07
CA ALA A 414 -20.70 22.57 -18.68
C ALA A 414 -20.00 22.96 -20.00
N GLU A 415 -20.57 23.88 -20.78
CA GLU A 415 -19.93 24.42 -22.00
C GLU A 415 -18.67 25.23 -21.71
N SER A 416 -18.61 25.90 -20.55
CA SER A 416 -17.45 26.70 -20.13
C SER A 416 -16.31 25.89 -19.50
N MET A 417 -16.47 24.56 -19.36
CA MET A 417 -15.50 23.69 -18.71
C MET A 417 -14.14 23.73 -19.43
N PRO A 418 -13.00 23.66 -18.73
CA PRO A 418 -11.71 23.51 -19.40
C PRO A 418 -11.59 22.10 -20.01
N LEU A 419 -10.94 22.03 -21.18
CA LEU A 419 -10.69 20.77 -21.89
C LEU A 419 -9.86 19.77 -21.07
N GLU A 420 -8.98 20.31 -20.23
CA GLU A 420 -8.21 19.56 -19.26
C GLU A 420 -8.73 19.84 -17.85
N LEU A 421 -9.23 18.78 -17.21
CA LEU A 421 -9.50 18.76 -15.77
C LEU A 421 -8.47 17.87 -15.09
N SER A 422 -8.39 17.92 -13.75
CA SER A 422 -7.49 17.05 -12.97
C SER A 422 -7.52 15.57 -13.38
N ALA A 423 -8.68 15.07 -13.80
CA ALA A 423 -8.87 13.69 -14.28
C ALA A 423 -8.35 13.41 -15.71
N MET A 424 -8.08 14.46 -16.50
CA MET A 424 -7.75 14.42 -17.93
C MET A 424 -6.69 15.46 -18.25
N LYS A 425 -5.42 15.06 -18.17
CA LYS A 425 -4.26 15.89 -18.54
C LYS A 425 -3.62 15.31 -19.78
N VAL A 426 -3.41 16.14 -20.80
CA VAL A 426 -2.71 15.72 -22.00
C VAL A 426 -1.21 15.88 -21.77
N LYS A 427 -0.44 14.81 -21.95
CA LYS A 427 1.02 14.83 -21.91
C LYS A 427 1.58 14.55 -23.29
N LYS A 428 2.37 15.49 -23.81
CA LYS A 428 3.27 15.19 -24.92
C LYS A 428 4.47 14.42 -24.36
N ILE A 429 4.70 13.23 -24.90
CA ILE A 429 5.91 12.45 -24.59
C ILE A 429 7.02 12.82 -25.56
N GLU A 430 8.29 12.54 -25.19
CA GLU A 430 9.48 12.94 -25.95
C GLU A 430 9.48 12.47 -27.41
N SER A 431 8.74 11.40 -27.74
CA SER A 431 8.56 10.92 -29.10
C SER A 431 7.62 11.77 -29.98
N GLY A 432 7.05 12.85 -29.45
CA GLY A 432 6.07 13.71 -30.12
C GLY A 432 4.63 13.17 -30.09
N ALA A 433 4.42 11.97 -29.55
CA ALA A 433 3.09 11.43 -29.33
C ALA A 433 2.37 12.13 -28.15
N THR A 434 1.05 12.13 -28.22
CA THR A 434 0.17 12.74 -27.21
C THR A 434 -0.51 11.62 -26.42
N VAL A 435 -0.36 11.64 -25.09
CA VAL A 435 -0.87 10.64 -24.14
C VAL A 435 -1.84 11.27 -23.16
#